data_AF-A0A9R0AZS3-F1
#
_entry.id   AF-A0A9R0AZS3-F1
#
_cell.length_a   1.000
_cell.length_b   1.000
_cell.length_c   1.000
_cell.angle_alpha   90.00
_cell.angle_beta   90.00
_cell.angle_gamma   90.00
#
_symmetry.space_group_name_H-M   'P 1'
#
loop_
_entity.id
_entity.type
_entity.pdbx_description
1 polymer ?
#
loop_
_entity_poly.entity_id
_entity_poly.type
_entity_poly.pdbx_seq_one_letter_code
_entity_poly.pdbx_strand_id
1 'polypeptide(L)' 'MVGNAWEWTADWWNVHHTTEDKYNPKGPETGTDRVKKGGSYMCHKSYCYRYRCAAHSQNTPDSSASNLGFRCAADTDP' A
#
# COMPACT_ATOMS: atom_id res chain seq x y z
N MET A 1 2.24 10.20 2.06
CA MET A 1 2.73 10.41 0.68
C MET A 1 1.66 9.98 -0.30
N VAL A 2 1.46 10.72 -1.41
CA VAL A 2 0.45 10.42 -2.44
C VAL A 2 0.95 10.82 -3.84
N GLY A 3 0.51 10.11 -4.88
CA GLY A 3 0.82 10.40 -6.29
C GLY A 3 2.21 9.95 -6.74
N ASN A 4 2.58 10.35 -7.96
CA ASN A 4 3.80 9.93 -8.67
C ASN A 4 3.84 8.41 -8.96
N ALA A 5 4.27 7.58 -8.02
CA ALA A 5 4.24 6.14 -8.15
C ALA A 5 3.44 5.52 -7.01
N TRP A 6 2.71 4.45 -7.29
CA TRP A 6 2.24 3.55 -6.23
C TRP A 6 3.42 3.07 -5.42
N GLU A 7 3.23 2.87 -4.13
CA GLU A 7 4.30 2.42 -3.23
C GLU A 7 3.91 1.12 -2.55
N TRP A 8 4.74 0.08 -2.72
CA TRP A 8 4.63 -1.18 -1.99
C TRP A 8 4.77 -0.99 -0.47
N THR A 9 4.04 -1.80 0.31
CA THR A 9 4.28 -1.98 1.76
C THR A 9 4.53 -3.46 2.08
N ALA A 10 5.02 -3.72 3.29
CA ALA A 10 5.33 -5.08 3.74
C ALA A 10 4.07 -5.92 4.01
N ASP A 11 2.91 -5.31 4.25
CA ASP A 11 1.69 -5.99 4.67
C ASP A 11 1.10 -6.90 3.58
N TRP A 12 0.54 -8.03 3.99
CA TRP A 12 -0.39 -8.79 3.17
C TRP A 12 -1.74 -8.07 3.08
N TRP A 13 -2.40 -8.16 1.93
CA TRP A 13 -3.69 -7.51 1.68
C TRP A 13 -4.83 -8.19 2.43
N ASN A 14 -5.65 -7.37 3.09
CA ASN A 14 -6.94 -7.76 3.66
C ASN A 14 -7.85 -6.53 3.70
N VAL A 15 -9.17 -6.75 3.60
CA VAL A 15 -10.20 -5.72 3.72
C VAL A 15 -10.94 -5.77 5.06
N HIS A 16 -10.76 -6.85 5.82
CA HIS A 16 -11.35 -7.04 7.13
C HIS A 16 -10.39 -6.57 8.22
N HIS A 17 -10.73 -5.44 8.86
CA HIS A 17 -9.95 -4.86 9.96
C HIS A 17 -10.80 -4.85 11.24
N THR A 18 -10.18 -5.10 12.40
CA THR A 18 -10.84 -4.95 13.70
C THR A 18 -10.75 -3.50 14.17
N THR A 19 -11.68 -3.08 15.04
CA THR A 19 -11.69 -1.74 15.65
C THR A 19 -10.83 -1.67 16.92
N GLU A 20 -10.13 -2.75 17.26
CA GLU A 20 -9.26 -2.82 18.42
C GLU A 20 -7.99 -1.99 18.20
N ASP A 21 -7.53 -1.33 19.25
CA ASP A 21 -6.24 -0.64 19.23
C ASP A 21 -5.10 -1.67 19.13
N LYS A 22 -4.22 -1.47 18.17
CA LYS A 22 -3.07 -2.35 17.93
C LYS A 22 -1.76 -1.56 18.02
N TYR A 23 -0.78 -2.16 18.68
CA TYR A 23 0.59 -1.63 18.73
C TYR A 23 1.39 -2.20 17.55
N ASN A 24 1.89 -1.32 16.67
CA ASN A 24 2.69 -1.66 15.48
C ASN A 24 2.11 -2.83 14.65
N PRO A 25 0.88 -2.71 14.11
CA PRO A 25 0.26 -3.77 13.31
C PRO A 25 1.07 -4.08 12.04
N LYS A 26 1.16 -5.37 11.68
CA LYS A 26 1.93 -5.87 10.51
C LYS A 26 1.04 -6.49 9.41
N GLY A 27 -0.25 -6.19 9.43
CA GLY A 27 -1.25 -6.86 8.60
C GLY A 27 -1.53 -8.32 9.03
N PRO A 28 -2.21 -9.12 8.19
CA PRO A 28 -2.42 -10.54 8.45
C PRO A 28 -1.13 -11.36 8.20
N GLU A 29 -1.05 -12.55 8.80
CA GLU A 29 0.13 -13.42 8.69
C GLU A 29 0.32 -14.02 7.28
N THR A 30 -0.79 -14.24 6.57
CA THR A 30 -0.80 -14.86 5.24
C THR A 30 -1.67 -14.05 4.27
N GLY A 31 -1.40 -14.21 2.98
CA GLY A 31 -2.15 -13.58 1.90
C GLY A 31 -1.59 -13.94 0.53
N THR A 32 -2.32 -13.58 -0.52
CA THR A 32 -1.90 -13.75 -1.91
C THR A 32 -1.29 -12.48 -2.51
N ASP A 33 -1.78 -11.32 -2.10
CA ASP A 33 -1.39 -10.02 -2.62
C ASP A 33 -0.76 -9.14 -1.53
N ARG A 34 0.22 -8.32 -1.90
CA ARG A 34 0.79 -7.30 -1.01
C ARG A 34 0.06 -5.97 -1.14
N VAL A 35 0.07 -5.18 -0.09
CA VAL A 35 -0.55 -3.86 -0.08
C VAL A 35 0.30 -2.87 -0.88
N LYS A 36 -0.36 -2.02 -1.67
CA LYS A 36 0.22 -0.80 -2.25
C LYS A 36 -0.63 0.43 -1.91
N LYS A 37 0.04 1.57 -1.72
CA LYS A 37 -0.55 2.82 -1.22
C LYS A 37 -0.19 4.02 -2.10
N GLY A 38 -0.89 5.13 -1.88
CA GLY A 38 -0.49 6.45 -2.39
C GLY A 38 -1.08 6.87 -3.74
N GLY A 39 -1.44 5.93 -4.62
CA GLY A 39 -1.81 6.29 -6.00
C GLY A 39 -0.59 6.63 -6.85
N SER A 40 -0.79 6.98 -8.12
CA SER A 40 0.30 7.32 -9.06
C SER A 40 -0.04 8.53 -9.93
N TYR A 41 0.86 8.90 -10.83
CA TYR A 41 0.64 9.93 -11.87
C TYR A 41 -0.55 9.61 -12.79
N MET A 42 -1.03 8.36 -12.76
CA MET A 42 -2.22 7.92 -13.51
C MET A 42 -3.52 7.99 -12.69
N CYS A 43 -3.53 8.52 -11.47
CA CYS A 43 -4.76 8.58 -10.68
C CYS A 43 -5.57 9.85 -10.99
N HIS A 44 -6.88 9.69 -11.20
CA HIS A 44 -7.81 10.81 -11.39
C HIS A 44 -9.13 10.55 -10.64
N LYS A 45 -9.84 11.62 -10.24
CA LYS A 45 -11.09 11.51 -9.46
C LYS A 45 -12.16 10.67 -10.16
N SER A 46 -12.21 10.70 -11.49
CA SER A 46 -13.26 10.04 -12.28
C SER A 46 -13.14 8.51 -12.34
N TYR A 47 -11.97 7.92 -12.12
CA TYR A 47 -11.80 6.45 -12.25
C TYR A 47 -10.88 5.81 -11.22
N CYS A 48 -9.94 6.56 -10.63
CA CYS A 48 -9.02 6.02 -9.63
C CYS A 48 -8.71 7.09 -8.58
N TYR A 49 -9.69 7.32 -7.69
CA TYR A 49 -9.58 8.30 -6.61
C TYR A 49 -8.81 7.74 -5.39
N ARG A 50 -7.56 7.31 -5.63
CA ARG A 50 -6.70 6.65 -4.64
C ARG A 50 -5.47 7.47 -4.20
N TYR A 51 -5.36 8.74 -4.61
CA TYR A 51 -4.39 9.70 -4.04
C TYR A 51 -4.83 10.23 -2.65
N ARG A 52 -5.36 9.37 -1.79
CA ARG A 52 -5.75 9.67 -0.40
C ARG A 52 -4.95 8.75 0.52
N CYS A 53 -4.49 9.25 1.66
CA CYS A 53 -3.73 8.44 2.62
C CYS A 53 -4.49 7.17 3.07
N ALA A 54 -5.81 7.27 3.25
CA ALA A 54 -6.66 6.14 3.59
C ALA A 54 -6.83 5.13 2.45
N ALA A 55 -6.69 5.55 1.18
CA ALA A 55 -6.88 4.65 0.05
C ALA A 55 -5.80 3.56 0.01
N HIS A 56 -6.19 2.36 -0.38
CA HIS A 56 -5.34 1.19 -0.46
C HIS A 56 -5.76 0.34 -1.66
N SER A 57 -4.82 -0.42 -2.19
CA SER A 57 -4.99 -1.40 -3.27
C SER A 57 -3.93 -2.48 -3.09
N GLN A 58 -3.92 -3.46 -3.98
CA GLN A 58 -3.03 -4.61 -3.91
C GLN A 58 -2.58 -5.09 -5.29
N ASN A 59 -1.56 -5.93 -5.29
CA ASN A 59 -1.11 -6.73 -6.43
C ASN A 59 -0.37 -7.96 -5.90
N THR A 60 -0.23 -9.00 -6.73
CA THR A 60 0.64 -10.14 -6.39
C THR A 60 2.09 -9.67 -6.22
N PRO A 61 2.90 -10.31 -5.34
CA PRO A 61 4.25 -9.84 -5.02
C PRO A 61 5.22 -9.80 -6.21
N ASP A 62 4.94 -10.59 -7.25
CA ASP A 62 5.70 -10.68 -8.50
C ASP A 62 5.23 -9.69 -9.58
N SER A 63 4.13 -8.97 -9.34
CA SER A 63 3.62 -7.94 -10.26
C SER A 63 4.57 -6.75 -10.35
N SER A 64 4.79 -6.26 -11.56
CA SER A 64 5.45 -4.97 -11.82
C SER A 64 4.63 -4.13 -12.82
N ALA A 65 4.76 -2.80 -12.72
CA ALA A 65 4.07 -1.87 -13.61
C ALA A 65 4.83 -0.54 -13.69
N SER A 66 4.65 0.21 -14.78
CA SER A 66 5.33 1.49 -15.03
C SER A 66 4.98 2.61 -14.03
N ASN A 67 3.94 2.42 -13.22
CA ASN A 67 3.46 3.38 -12.25
C ASN A 67 3.58 2.89 -10.79
N LEU A 68 4.39 1.87 -10.54
CA LEU A 68 4.59 1.21 -9.24
C LEU A 68 6.06 1.18 -8.86
N GLY A 69 6.37 1.71 -7.68
CA GLY A 69 7.69 1.71 -7.05
C GLY A 69 7.58 1.41 -5.55
N PHE A 70 8.56 1.86 -4.77
CA PHE A 70 8.59 1.70 -3.32
C PHE A 70 9.51 2.74 -2.67
N ARG A 71 9.41 2.86 -1.35
CA ARG A 71 10.38 3.56 -0.50
C ARG A 71 10.70 2.67 0.70
N CYS A 72 11.87 2.84 1.29
CA CYS A 72 12.27 2.08 2.47
C CYS A 72 11.92 2.83 3.76
N ALA A 73 11.88 2.07 4.86
CA ALA A 73 11.84 2.55 6.23
C ALA A 73 12.85 1.74 7.06
N ALA A 74 13.29 2.30 8.18
CA ALA A 74 14.20 1.65 9.13
C ALA A 74 13.75 1.98 10.56
N ASP A 75 14.00 1.05 11.49
CA ASP A 75 13.65 1.22 12.91
C ASP A 75 14.56 2.25 13.61
N THR A 76 15.79 2.40 13.12
CA THR A 76 16.81 3.34 13.59
C THR A 76 17.56 3.91 12.38
N ASP A 77 18.35 4.96 12.59
CA ASP A 77 19.27 5.44 11.56
C ASP A 77 20.20 4.29 11.10
N PRO A 78 20.45 4.17 9.78
CA PRO A 78 21.20 3.06 9.20
C PRO A 78 22.69 3.06 9.58
#